data_AF-A0A9E1RH99-F1
#
_entry.id   AF-A0A9E1RH99-F1
#
_cell.length_a   1.000
_cell.length_b   1.000
_cell.length_c   1.000
_cell.angle_alpha   90.00
_cell.angle_beta   90.00
_cell.angle_gamma   90.00
#
_symmetry.space_group_name_H-M   'P 1'
#
loop_
_entity.id
_entity.type
_entity.pdbx_description
1 polymer ?
#
loop_
_entity_poly.entity_id
_entity_poly.type
_entity_poly.pdbx_seq_one_letter_code
_entity_poly.pdbx_strand_id
1 'polypeptide(L)' 'GYYAVIKYSGRYTNQNHKRHSALLTDALNKDSILIKSNVIKAAYNGPFTPFFLRRNESMYRVEWE' A
#
# COMPACT_ATOMS: atom_id res chain seq x y z
N GLY A 1 -6.60 10.31 -11.84
CA GLY A 1 -6.57 8.84 -11.87
C GLY A 1 -6.69 8.34 -10.44
N TYR A 2 -7.49 7.31 -10.21
CA TYR A 2 -7.78 6.83 -8.87
C TYR A 2 -6.70 5.87 -8.39
N TYR A 3 -6.41 5.93 -7.08
CA TYR A 3 -5.45 5.07 -6.41
C TYR A 3 -6.10 4.45 -5.20
N ALA A 4 -6.03 3.14 -5.13
CA ALA A 4 -6.35 2.40 -3.92
C ALA A 4 -5.10 2.36 -3.04
N VAL A 5 -5.24 2.72 -1.76
CA VAL A 5 -4.11 2.85 -0.83
C VAL A 5 -4.42 2.12 0.47
N ILE A 6 -3.44 1.36 0.95
CA ILE A 6 -3.46 0.82 2.32
C ILE A 6 -2.34 1.44 3.12
N LYS A 7 -2.71 2.02 4.27
CA LYS A 7 -1.77 2.57 5.24
C LYS A 7 -1.40 1.50 6.27
N TYR A 8 -0.11 1.40 6.58
CA TYR A 8 0.38 0.50 7.61
C TYR A 8 1.55 1.10 8.39
N SER A 9 1.64 0.71 9.67
CA SER A 9 2.72 1.09 10.59
C SER A 9 3.79 0.00 10.68
N GLY A 10 4.98 0.37 11.16
CA GLY A 10 6.06 -0.57 11.44
C GLY A 10 7.26 -0.42 10.51
N ARG A 11 8.13 -1.43 10.53
CA ARG A 11 9.38 -1.42 9.76
C ARG A 11 9.11 -1.46 8.25
N TYR A 12 9.87 -0.66 7.50
CA TYR A 12 9.87 -0.67 6.04
C TYR A 12 10.64 -1.89 5.53
N THR A 13 9.96 -3.03 5.46
CA THR A 13 10.52 -4.29 4.95
C THR A 13 9.72 -4.78 3.75
N ASN A 14 10.38 -5.55 2.88
CA ASN A 14 9.72 -6.18 1.74
C ASN A 14 8.60 -7.16 2.17
N GLN A 15 8.75 -7.82 3.31
CA GLN A 15 7.74 -8.74 3.84
C GLN A 15 6.47 -8.00 4.27
N ASN A 16 6.62 -6.91 5.02
CA ASN A 16 5.48 -6.07 5.42
C ASN A 16 4.77 -5.51 4.18
N HIS A 17 5.55 -4.99 3.23
CA HIS A 17 4.98 -4.49 1.98
C HIS A 17 4.19 -5.58 1.24
N LYS A 18 4.75 -6.77 1.02
CA LYS A 18 4.04 -7.88 0.35
C LYS A 18 2.74 -8.25 1.06
N ARG A 19 2.75 -8.32 2.40
CA ARG A 19 1.56 -8.63 3.20
C ARG A 19 0.45 -7.60 2.99
N HIS A 20 0.77 -6.30 3.10
CA HIS A 20 -0.22 -5.25 2.95
C HIS A 20 -0.71 -5.08 1.51
N SER A 21 0.18 -5.25 0.54
CA SER A 21 -0.19 -5.24 -0.88
C SER A 21 -1.13 -6.40 -1.22
N ALA A 22 -0.88 -7.61 -0.71
CA ALA A 22 -1.79 -8.74 -0.88
C ALA A 22 -3.17 -8.50 -0.23
N LEU A 23 -3.21 -7.92 0.98
CA LEU A 23 -4.47 -7.55 1.64
C LEU A 23 -5.27 -6.52 0.83
N LEU A 24 -4.58 -5.52 0.27
CA LEU A 24 -5.21 -4.52 -0.58
C LEU A 24 -5.74 -5.15 -1.87
N THR A 25 -4.96 -6.01 -2.53
CA THR A 25 -5.41 -6.73 -3.74
C THR A 25 -6.60 -7.63 -3.45
N ASP A 26 -6.63 -8.35 -2.33
CA ASP A 26 -7.78 -9.17 -1.94
C ASP A 26 -9.05 -8.33 -1.72
N ALA A 27 -8.93 -7.17 -1.07
CA ALA A 27 -10.04 -6.24 -0.90
C ALA A 27 -10.54 -5.69 -2.25
N LEU A 28 -9.63 -5.28 -3.14
CA LEU A 28 -9.99 -4.78 -4.47
C LEU A 28 -10.65 -5.84 -5.33
N ASN A 29 -10.19 -7.10 -5.25
CA ASN A 29 -10.81 -8.21 -5.97
C ASN A 29 -12.22 -8.51 -5.44
N LYS A 30 -12.45 -8.41 -4.13
CA LYS A 30 -13.80 -8.56 -3.54
C LYS A 30 -14.75 -7.48 -4.03
N ASP A 31 -14.25 -6.26 -4.20
CA ASP A 31 -15.02 -5.11 -4.68
C ASP A 31 -15.09 -5.04 -6.22
N SER A 32 -14.54 -6.05 -6.94
CA SER A 32 -14.48 -6.10 -8.41
C SER A 32 -13.78 -4.88 -9.06
N ILE A 33 -12.80 -4.30 -8.38
CA ILE A 33 -12.05 -3.12 -8.83
C ILE A 33 -10.84 -3.57 -9.67
N LEU A 34 -10.75 -3.04 -10.89
CA LEU A 34 -9.65 -3.34 -11.81
C LEU A 34 -8.36 -2.58 -11.42
N ILE A 35 -7.30 -3.35 -11.17
CA ILE A 35 -5.95 -2.84 -10.91
C ILE A 35 -5.22 -2.63 -12.25
N LYS A 36 -4.79 -1.39 -12.53
CA LYS A 36 -4.12 -1.00 -13.78
C LYS A 36 -2.60 -0.93 -13.70
N SER A 37 -2.01 -0.99 -12.51
CA SER A 37 -0.56 -0.82 -12.35
C SER A 37 0.08 -1.83 -11.41
N ASN A 38 1.41 -1.91 -11.49
CA ASN A 38 2.23 -2.52 -10.47
C ASN A 38 2.08 -1.77 -9.14
N VAL A 39 2.41 -2.48 -8.06
CA VAL A 39 2.36 -1.93 -6.70
C VAL A 39 3.39 -0.83 -6.51
N ILE A 40 2.95 0.29 -5.94
CA ILE A 40 3.80 1.43 -5.61
C ILE A 40 4.06 1.40 -4.11
N LYS A 41 5.33 1.55 -3.73
CA LYS A 41 5.79 1.70 -2.34
C LYS A 41 5.93 3.18 -2.03
N ALA A 42 5.23 3.67 -1.01
CA ALA A 42 5.37 5.03 -0.51
C ALA A 42 5.78 5.03 0.97
N ALA A 43 6.94 5.59 1.25
CA ALA A 43 7.46 5.76 2.60
C ALA A 43 7.83 7.23 2.81
N TYR A 44 7.09 7.91 3.68
CA TYR A 44 7.20 9.36 3.87
C TYR A 44 8.16 9.75 5.00
N ASN A 45 8.55 8.79 5.84
CA ASN A 45 9.28 9.07 7.09
C ASN A 45 10.78 8.86 6.95
N GLY A 46 11.55 9.84 7.41
CA GLY A 46 13.00 9.86 7.38
C GLY A 46 13.66 8.75 8.22
N PRO A 47 14.99 8.61 8.14
CA PRO A 47 15.73 7.50 8.74
C PRO A 47 15.63 7.44 10.27
N PHE A 48 15.42 8.58 10.94
CA PHE A 48 15.38 8.69 12.40
C PHE A 48 13.98 8.54 13.01
N THR A 49 12.92 8.40 12.20
CA THR A 49 11.56 8.26 12.72
C THR A 49 11.36 6.88 13.34
N PRO A 50 10.94 6.78 14.62
CA PRO A 50 10.69 5.50 15.27
C PRO A 50 9.68 4.65 14.48
N PHE A 51 9.93 3.35 14.35
CA PHE A 51 9.18 2.46 13.46
C PHE A 51 7.66 2.44 13.68
N PHE A 52 7.21 2.68 14.91
CA PHE A 52 5.78 2.72 15.27
C PHE A 52 5.09 4.02 14.83
N LEU A 53 5.83 5.11 14.65
CA LEU A 53 5.32 6.38 14.11
C LEU A 53 5.40 6.46 12.59
N ARG A 54 6.06 5.50 11.94
CA ARG A 54 6.22 5.51 10.48
C ARG A 54 4.90 5.19 9.80
N ARG A 55 4.51 6.09 8.89
CA ARG A 55 3.46 5.91 7.89
C ARG A 55 4.08 5.37 6.61
N ASN A 56 3.81 4.10 6.34
CA ASN A 56 4.11 3.44 5.08
C ASN A 56 2.80 3.16 4.34
N GLU A 57 2.84 3.24 3.01
CA GLU A 57 1.67 3.02 2.17
C GLU A 57 2.03 2.12 0.98
N SER A 58 1.11 1.20 0.66
CA SER A 58 1.12 0.45 -0.59
C SER A 58 -0.02 0.95 -1.45
N MET A 59 0.27 1.31 -2.71
CA MET A 59 -0.71 1.90 -3.61
C MET A 59 -0.84 1.09 -4.90
N TYR A 60 -2.05 0.98 -5.42
CA TYR A 60 -2.36 0.49 -6.75
C TYR A 60 -3.11 1.56 -7.52
N ARG A 61 -2.72 1.79 -8.78
CA ARG A 61 -3.57 2.57 -9.69
C ARG A 61 -4.74 1.70 -10.07
N VAL A 62 -5.95 2.21 -9.86
CA VAL A 62 -7.20 1.51 -10.15
C VAL A 62 -7.99 2.26 -11.21
N GLU A 63 -8.81 1.51 -11.93
CA GLU A 63 -9.92 2.06 -12.68
C GLU A 63 -11.14 2.11 -11.75
N TRP A 64 -11.57 3.33 -11.47
CA TRP A 64 -12.72 3.63 -10.64
C TRP A 64 -13.48 4.73 -11.38
N GLU A 65 -14.79 4.59 -11.52
CA GLU A 65 -15.67 5.50 -12.27
C GLU A 65 -16.69 6.13 -11.31
#